data_AF-A0A1Y0YNY8-F1
#
_entry.id   AF-A0A1Y0YNY8-F1
#
_cell.length_a   1.000
_cell.length_b   1.000
_cell.length_c   1.000
_cell.angle_alpha   90.00
_cell.angle_beta   90.00
_cell.angle_gamma   90.00
#
_symmetry.space_group_name_H-M   'P 1'
#
loop_
_entity.id
_entity.type
_entity.pdbx_description
1 polymer ?
#
loop_
_entity_poly.entity_id
_entity_poly.type
_entity_poly.pdbx_seq_one_letter_code
_entity_poly.pdbx_strand_id
1 'polypeptide(L)' 'MISKEKIARINELAKKAKSGSLTDEEKAEQQKLRQEYLQGVRASMKNTLKTVTIVDPEGNDVTPEKLKQEKRNRRLH' A
#
# COMPACT_ATOMS: atom_id res chain seq x y z
N MET A 1 2.88 11.19 0.10
CA MET A 1 1.48 10.81 -0.17
C MET A 1 1.17 11.21 -1.59
N ILE A 2 0.37 10.43 -2.32
CA ILE A 2 -0.06 10.81 -3.67
C ILE A 2 -1.06 11.97 -3.60
N SER A 3 -0.95 12.91 -4.55
CA SER A 3 -1.86 14.04 -4.71
C SER A 3 -3.28 13.58 -5.08
N LYS A 4 -4.30 14.29 -4.57
CA LYS A 4 -5.72 13.99 -4.85
C LYS A 4 -6.04 13.95 -6.36
N GLU A 5 -5.36 14.78 -7.14
CA GLU A 5 -5.51 14.84 -8.60
C GLU A 5 -5.11 13.53 -9.29
N LYS A 6 -4.00 12.91 -8.87
CA LYS A 6 -3.56 11.61 -9.40
C LYS A 6 -4.53 10.49 -9.02
N ILE A 7 -5.14 10.56 -7.84
CA ILE A 7 -6.17 9.59 -7.42
C ILE A 7 -7.42 9.74 -8.28
N ALA A 8 -7.87 10.97 -8.56
CA ALA A 8 -8.97 11.24 -9.47
C ALA A 8 -8.68 10.67 -10.87
N ARG A 9 -7.46 10.88 -11.38
CA ARG A 9 -7.02 10.33 -12.68
C ARG A 9 -7.06 8.80 -12.70
N ILE A 10 -6.59 8.13 -11.63
CA ILE A 10 -6.68 6.66 -11.51
C ILE A 10 -8.13 6.19 -11.58
N ASN A 11 -9.06 6.89 -10.92
CA ASN A 11 -10.48 6.53 -10.91
C ASN A 11 -11.14 6.73 -12.28
N GLU A 12 -10.82 7.81 -12.99
CA GLU A 12 -11.27 8.05 -14.36
C GLU A 12 -10.80 6.93 -15.30
N LEU A 13 -9.51 6.59 -15.26
CA LEU A 13 -8.94 5.48 -16.04
C LEU A 13 -9.56 4.13 -15.66
N ALA A 14 -9.83 3.90 -14.37
CA ALA A 14 -10.50 2.68 -13.92
C ALA A 14 -11.95 2.58 -14.42
N LYS A 15 -12.67 3.71 -14.49
CA LYS A 15 -14.02 3.76 -15.04
C LYS A 15 -14.02 3.47 -16.55
N LYS A 16 -13.07 4.04 -17.29
CA LYS A 16 -12.83 3.74 -18.72
C LYS A 16 -12.45 2.28 -18.97
N ALA A 17 -11.60 1.72 -18.11
CA ALA A 17 -11.24 0.29 -18.16
C ALA A 17 -12.46 -0.60 -17.96
N LYS A 18 -13.36 -0.23 -17.04
CA LYS A 18 -14.60 -0.97 -16.79
C LYS A 18 -15.60 -0.86 -17.95
N SER A 19 -15.62 0.26 -18.66
CA SER A 19 -16.45 0.44 -19.87
C SER A 19 -15.83 -0.16 -21.14
N GLY A 20 -14.62 -0.72 -21.07
CA GLY A 20 -13.95 -1.35 -22.22
C GLY A 20 -13.37 -0.38 -23.26
N SER A 21 -13.32 0.92 -22.94
CA SER A 21 -12.87 1.98 -23.86
C SER A 21 -11.44 2.44 -23.57
N LEU A 22 -10.62 1.57 -22.97
CA LEU A 22 -9.27 1.93 -22.52
C LEU A 22 -8.25 1.66 -23.63
N THR A 23 -7.45 2.65 -23.97
CA THR A 23 -6.33 2.46 -24.91
C THR A 23 -5.10 1.90 -24.21
N ASP A 24 -4.17 1.30 -24.96
CA ASP A 24 -2.93 0.77 -24.39
C ASP A 24 -2.06 1.85 -23.73
N GLU A 25 -2.10 3.09 -24.25
CA GLU A 25 -1.42 4.25 -23.67
C GLU A 25 -2.01 4.63 -22.31
N GLU A 26 -3.35 4.67 -22.21
CA GLU A 26 -4.08 4.94 -20.96
C GLU A 26 -3.86 3.82 -19.93
N LYS A 27 -3.72 2.57 -20.39
CA LYS A 27 -3.40 1.43 -19.54
C LYS A 27 -2.00 1.54 -18.94
N ALA A 28 -1.01 1.95 -19.74
CA ALA A 28 0.34 2.21 -19.26
C ALA A 28 0.37 3.36 -18.24
N GLU A 29 -0.38 4.45 -18.50
CA GLU A 29 -0.54 5.58 -17.57
C GLU A 29 -1.15 5.09 -16.24
N GLN A 30 -2.24 4.32 -16.31
CA GLN A 30 -2.91 3.77 -15.13
C GLN A 30 -1.97 2.90 -14.30
N GLN A 31 -1.16 2.07 -14.95
CA GLN A 31 -0.25 1.16 -14.29
C GLN A 31 0.88 1.90 -13.57
N LYS A 32 1.43 2.95 -14.20
CA LYS A 32 2.42 3.84 -13.59
C LYS A 32 1.86 4.56 -12.36
N LEU A 33 0.67 5.15 -12.48
CA LEU A 33 0.00 5.84 -11.38
C LEU A 33 -0.33 4.88 -10.22
N ARG A 34 -0.76 3.66 -10.51
CA ARG A 34 -1.00 2.62 -9.50
C ARG A 34 0.27 2.20 -8.77
N GLN A 35 1.40 2.05 -9.48
CA GLN A 35 2.67 1.72 -8.84
C GLN A 35 3.12 2.81 -7.87
N GLU A 36 3.04 4.07 -8.28
CA GLU A 36 3.36 5.21 -7.42
C GLU A 36 2.47 5.22 -6.17
N TYR A 37 1.17 4.92 -6.32
CA TYR A 37 0.22 4.86 -5.21
C TYR A 37 0.59 3.76 -4.23
N LEU A 38 0.85 2.55 -4.76
CA LEU A 38 1.25 1.38 -3.98
C LEU A 38 2.54 1.62 -3.20
N GLN A 39 3.52 2.33 -3.75
CA GLN A 39 4.75 2.66 -3.03
C GLN A 39 4.46 3.54 -1.80
N GLY A 40 3.64 4.58 -1.97
CA GLY A 40 3.24 5.46 -0.86
C GLY A 40 2.43 4.72 0.22
N VAL A 41 1.49 3.87 -0.21
CA VAL A 41 0.68 3.05 0.71
C VAL A 41 1.54 2.03 1.44
N ARG A 42 2.46 1.33 0.75
CA ARG A 42 3.37 0.36 1.39
C ARG A 42 4.22 1.00 2.47
N ALA A 43 4.72 2.22 2.25
CA ALA A 43 5.49 2.95 3.26
C ALA A 43 4.63 3.28 4.50
N SER A 44 3.41 3.79 4.29
CA SER A 44 2.46 4.07 5.37
C SER A 44 2.06 2.81 6.14
N MET A 45 1.72 1.74 5.42
CA MET A 45 1.33 0.45 5.99
C MET A 45 2.48 -0.21 6.74
N LYS A 46 3.73 -0.11 6.25
CA LYS A 46 4.91 -0.57 6.99
C LYS A 46 5.05 0.17 8.32
N ASN A 47 4.70 1.45 8.39
CA ASN A 47 4.69 2.19 9.66
C ASN A 47 3.54 1.75 10.57
N THR A 48 2.33 1.54 10.04
CA THR A 48 1.21 1.02 10.83
C THR A 48 1.52 -0.37 11.40
N LEU A 49 2.01 -1.31 10.59
CA LEU A 49 2.40 -2.66 11.01
C LEU A 49 3.50 -2.68 12.08
N LYS A 50 4.34 -1.66 12.14
CA LYS A 50 5.33 -1.51 13.22
C LYS A 50 4.70 -1.15 14.56
N THR A 51 3.48 -0.62 14.58
CA THR A 51 2.77 -0.28 15.82
C THR A 51 1.84 -1.40 16.26
N VAL A 52 1.23 -2.13 15.31
CA VAL A 52 0.29 -3.22 15.64
C VAL A 52 1.03 -4.49 16.06
N THR A 53 0.39 -5.28 16.92
CA THR A 53 0.79 -6.65 17.26
C THR A 53 -0.26 -7.57 16.66
N ILE A 54 0.19 -8.62 15.96
CA ILE A 54 -0.71 -9.58 15.33
C ILE A 54 -0.93 -10.70 16.33
N VAL A 55 -2.19 -10.88 16.74
CA VAL A 55 -2.62 -11.91 17.68
C VAL A 55 -3.50 -12.89 16.92
N ASP A 56 -3.29 -14.18 17.11
CA ASP A 56 -4.15 -15.21 16.54
C ASP A 56 -5.50 -15.29 17.30
N PRO A 57 -6.49 -16.04 16.81
CA PRO A 57 -7.78 -16.23 17.48
C PRO A 57 -7.68 -16.93 18.85
N GLU A 58 -6.58 -17.63 19.11
CA GLU A 58 -6.29 -18.34 20.37
C GLU A 58 -5.55 -17.44 21.39
N GLY A 59 -5.23 -16.20 21.01
CA GLY A 59 -4.56 -15.21 21.87
C GLY A 59 -3.03 -15.23 21.80
N ASN A 60 -2.41 -16.02 20.92
CA ASN A 60 -0.95 -16.06 20.79
C ASN A 60 -0.43 -14.93 19.90
N ASP A 61 0.66 -14.30 20.32
CA ASP A 61 1.35 -13.27 19.53
C ASP A 61 2.18 -13.90 18.39
N VAL A 62 1.52 -14.03 17.24
CA VAL A 62 2.09 -14.51 15.97
C VAL A 62 2.78 -13.39 15.18
N THR A 63 3.10 -12.25 15.79
CA THR A 63 3.84 -11.18 15.11
C THR A 63 5.16 -11.75 14.54
N PRO A 64 5.39 -11.64 13.22
CA PRO A 64 6.58 -12.19 12.58
C PRO A 64 7.88 -11.74 13.25
N GLU A 65 8.84 -12.67 13.40
CA GLU A 65 10.16 -12.45 14.01
C GLU A 65 10.88 -11.20 13.45
N LYS A 66 10.78 -10.97 12.15
CA LYS A 66 11.35 -9.79 11.47
C LYS A 66 10.80 -8.47 12.00
N LEU A 67 9.51 -8.41 12.34
CA LEU A 67 8.88 -7.23 12.94
C LEU A 67 9.27 -7.08 14.42
N LYS A 68 9.40 -8.19 15.16
CA LYS A 68 9.91 -8.17 16.55
C LYS A 68 11.35 -7.66 16.62
N GLN A 69 12.21 -8.02 15.65
CA GLN A 69 13.58 -7.50 15.54
C GLN A 69 13.63 -6.02 15.14
N GLU A 70 12.85 -5.59 14.13
CA GLU A 70 12.76 -4.16 13.76
C GLU A 70 12.27 -3.28 14.94
N LYS A 71 11.33 -3.78 15.77
CA LYS A 71 10.88 -3.09 16.99
C LYS A 71 11.98 -3.00 18.06
N ARG A 72 12.75 -4.09 18.29
CA ARG A 72 13.86 -4.12 19.26
C ARG A 72 14.98 -3.15 18.90
N ASN A 73 15.46 -3.16 17.67
CA ASN A 73 16.56 -2.29 17.24
C ASN A 73 16.23 -0.79 17.37
N ARG A 74 14.95 -0.43 17.28
CA ARG A 74 14.50 0.96 17.45
C ARG A 74 14.37 1.40 18.91
N ARG A 75 14.10 0.48 19.85
CA ARG A 75 14.07 0.77 21.29
C ARG A 75 15.45 1.00 21.91
N LEU A 76 16.52 0.56 21.23
CA LEU A 76 17.90 0.75 21.65
C LEU A 76 18.52 2.07 21.16
N HIS A 77 17.76 2.87 20.40
CA HIS A 77 18.21 4.16 19.83
C HIS A 77 17.57 5.35 20.55
#